data_AF-A0A059LPH7-F1
#
_entry.id   AF-A0A059LPH7-F1
#
_cell.length_a   1.000
_cell.length_b   1.000
_cell.length_c   1.000
_cell.angle_alpha   90.00
_cell.angle_beta   90.00
_cell.angle_gamma   90.00
#
_symmetry.space_group_name_H-M   'P 1'
#
loop_
_entity.id
_entity.type
_entity.pdbx_description
1 polymer ?
#
loop_
_entity_poly.entity_id
_entity_poly.type
_entity_poly.pdbx_seq_one_letter_code
_entity_poly.pdbx_strand_id
1 'polypeptide(L)'
;MLQHVWTYKPLLQDVLGLKRNRVSVAAEGEPGQGGAAASQQKHYQVDEGDFFWQGNGLKPFPAVAEQVEVELARYRASVEELNRQTGADVDPLADPSELMGSSTKNLMSAISSLPQLTEQKRVIDKHTNLATALLGAIKTRALDRFYELAEELVGGKGGVDAVLKALQPAAPGLPGDKLRLALVWLLTAQPAPQEAEAGRVEEALRSLGVDARAFAYAWRMRRLNLTGKAHAAPSVAEGLVSLGAGSAQLGNLLGSTFGQGLSSLTKGVKSLLAGEQQAAVTVALEALMDSRPRPETESFLLLDPRGQPGQPTHVSGGFREAIVFMLGGGNYLEAESLACWASRAQPAPKHVVYGATDLLSGDEFVQQLAQLAAMSGTG
;
A
#
# COMPACT_ATOMS: atom_id res chain seq x y z
N MET A 1 3.97 -5.00 -7.04
CA MET A 1 5.45 -4.92 -6.90
C MET A 1 6.01 -3.56 -7.34
N LEU A 2 5.96 -3.19 -8.62
CA LEU A 2 6.68 -2.00 -9.12
C LEU A 2 5.91 -0.68 -9.04
N GLN A 3 4.59 -0.71 -9.23
CA GLN A 3 3.75 0.48 -9.11
C GLN A 3 3.73 0.99 -7.67
N HIS A 4 3.58 2.30 -7.49
CA HIS A 4 3.13 2.83 -6.22
C HIS A 4 1.66 2.43 -6.01
N VAL A 5 1.27 2.21 -4.76
CA VAL A 5 -0.08 1.75 -4.39
C VAL A 5 -0.72 2.82 -3.52
N TRP A 6 -2.02 3.05 -3.65
CA TRP A 6 -2.70 4.16 -2.96
C TRP A 6 -3.53 3.77 -1.72
N THR A 7 -3.40 2.52 -1.25
CA THR A 7 -4.02 2.01 -0.01
C THR A 7 -3.05 2.07 1.15
N TYR A 8 -3.56 2.26 2.38
CA TYR A 8 -2.74 2.69 3.52
C TYR A 8 -1.59 1.74 3.89
N LYS A 9 -1.87 0.43 4.04
CA LYS A 9 -0.91 -0.61 4.40
C LYS A 9 0.22 -0.73 3.36
N PRO A 10 -0.08 -0.99 2.07
CA PRO A 10 0.96 -1.04 1.03
C PRO A 10 1.75 0.26 0.89
N LEU A 11 1.09 1.41 0.97
CA LEU A 11 1.74 2.70 0.78
C LEU A 11 2.70 3.02 1.94
N LEU A 12 2.36 2.64 3.18
CA LEU A 12 3.29 2.72 4.31
C LEU A 12 4.51 1.81 4.17
N GLN A 13 4.32 0.60 3.65
CA GLN A 13 5.44 -0.29 3.34
C GLN A 13 6.35 0.32 2.28
N ASP A 14 5.75 0.79 1.19
CA ASP A 14 6.47 1.29 0.02
C ASP A 14 7.23 2.59 0.31
N VAL A 15 6.64 3.50 1.09
CA VAL A 15 7.17 4.85 1.27
C VAL A 15 7.91 5.03 2.60
N LEU A 16 7.43 4.41 3.68
CA LEU A 16 8.02 4.56 5.02
C LEU A 16 8.74 3.28 5.51
N GLY A 17 8.80 2.23 4.69
CA GLY A 17 9.60 1.04 4.97
C GLY A 17 9.05 0.18 6.11
N LEU A 18 7.75 -0.08 6.14
CA LEU A 18 7.13 -1.03 7.07
C LEU A 18 7.84 -2.39 6.99
N LYS A 19 8.51 -2.81 8.07
CA LYS A 19 9.09 -4.14 8.20
C LYS A 19 8.80 -4.71 9.57
N ARG A 20 8.40 -5.98 9.63
CA ARG A 20 8.08 -6.68 10.89
C ARG A 20 7.14 -5.86 11.78
N ASN A 21 6.07 -5.32 11.20
CA ASN A 21 5.08 -4.52 11.91
C ASN A 21 5.64 -3.23 12.54
N ARG A 22 6.79 -2.74 12.07
CA ARG A 22 7.43 -1.50 12.54
C ARG A 22 7.70 -0.54 11.40
N VAL A 23 7.39 0.73 11.63
CA VAL A 23 7.72 1.86 10.75
C VAL A 23 8.65 2.81 11.50
N SER A 24 9.66 3.34 10.82
CA SER A 24 10.57 4.32 11.40
C SER A 24 10.42 5.64 10.64
N VAL A 25 10.10 6.70 11.37
CA VAL A 25 9.90 8.04 10.81
C VAL A 25 10.99 8.96 11.38
N ALA A 26 11.62 9.75 10.53
CA ALA A 26 12.55 10.78 11.00
C ALA A 26 11.77 11.80 11.85
N ALA A 27 12.19 12.06 13.09
CA ALA A 27 11.66 13.20 13.79
C ALA A 27 12.22 14.47 13.13
N GLU A 28 11.34 15.38 12.73
CA GLU A 28 11.74 16.75 12.47
C GLU A 28 12.25 17.32 13.79
N GLY A 29 13.55 17.66 13.84
CA GLY A 29 14.12 18.37 14.97
C GLY A 29 13.53 19.77 15.02
N GLU A 30 13.15 20.25 16.21
CA GLU A 30 12.69 21.63 16.35
C GLU A 30 13.77 22.61 15.82
N PRO A 31 13.38 23.59 14.99
CA PRO A 31 14.33 24.58 14.47
C PRO A 31 14.75 25.51 15.61
N GLY A 32 15.84 25.17 16.31
CA GLY A 32 16.34 26.02 17.40
C GLY A 32 17.56 25.54 18.18
N GLN A 33 17.99 24.28 18.09
CA GLN A 33 19.14 23.80 18.88
C GLN A 33 20.30 23.39 17.97
N GLY A 34 21.27 24.30 17.85
CA GLY A 34 22.53 24.15 17.10
C GLY A 34 23.53 23.18 17.71
N GLY A 35 23.12 21.94 17.94
CA GLY A 35 24.02 20.81 18.19
C GLY A 35 23.81 19.76 17.10
N ALA A 36 24.86 19.02 16.72
CA ALA A 36 24.79 17.96 15.72
C ALA A 36 23.61 17.02 15.98
N ALA A 37 22.50 17.26 15.29
CA ALA A 37 21.26 16.53 15.49
C ALA A 37 21.41 15.15 14.88
N ALA A 38 21.81 14.17 15.70
CA ALA A 38 21.46 12.79 15.43
C ALA A 38 19.93 12.77 15.30
N SER A 39 19.43 12.65 14.07
CA SER A 39 18.00 12.59 13.78
C SER A 39 17.38 11.50 14.66
N GLN A 40 16.67 11.88 15.72
CA GLN A 40 15.96 10.90 16.55
C GLN A 40 14.90 10.25 15.65
N GLN A 41 15.09 8.99 15.28
CA GLN A 41 14.06 8.24 14.59
C GLN A 41 12.97 7.86 15.59
N LYS A 42 11.72 8.19 15.28
CA LYS A 42 10.56 7.68 16.02
C LYS A 42 10.15 6.36 15.41
N HIS A 43 9.96 5.35 16.25
CA HIS A 43 9.53 4.02 15.83
C HIS A 43 8.07 3.80 16.24
N TYR A 44 7.27 3.37 15.27
CA TYR A 44 5.86 3.04 15.48
C TYR A 44 5.64 1.56 15.19
N GLN A 45 4.90 0.88 16.06
CA GLN A 45 4.48 -0.50 15.86
C GLN A 45 3.00 -0.54 15.47
N VAL A 46 2.69 -1.31 14.43
CA VAL A 46 1.33 -1.51 13.89
C VAL A 46 1.04 -3.00 13.84
N ASP A 47 0.04 -3.45 14.57
CA ASP A 47 -0.33 -4.87 14.66
C ASP A 47 -1.85 -5.06 14.67
N GLU A 48 -2.32 -6.30 14.74
CA GLU A 48 -3.75 -6.61 14.69
C GLU A 48 -4.51 -6.21 15.96
N GLY A 49 -3.82 -5.82 17.05
CA GLY A 49 -4.44 -5.25 18.25
C GLY A 49 -4.76 -3.76 18.11
N ASP A 50 -4.26 -3.12 17.06
CA ASP A 50 -4.53 -1.73 16.74
C ASP A 50 -5.85 -1.58 15.96
N PHE A 51 -6.86 -1.03 16.62
CA PHE A 51 -8.19 -0.85 16.03
C PHE A 51 -8.17 0.01 14.77
N PHE A 52 -7.28 0.99 14.69
CA PHE A 52 -7.20 1.90 13.55
C PHE A 52 -6.51 1.21 12.38
N TRP A 53 -5.43 0.47 12.64
CA TRP A 53 -4.75 -0.35 11.64
C TRP A 53 -5.65 -1.41 11.02
N GLN A 54 -6.39 -2.13 11.86
CA GLN A 54 -7.32 -3.16 11.42
C GLN A 54 -8.47 -2.57 10.59
N GLY A 55 -9.08 -1.47 11.07
CA GLY A 55 -10.24 -0.86 10.42
C GLY A 55 -9.94 -0.04 9.17
N ASN A 56 -8.72 0.49 9.04
CA ASN A 56 -8.38 1.46 7.99
C ASN A 56 -7.17 1.06 7.13
N GLY A 57 -6.47 -0.03 7.43
CA GLY A 57 -5.26 -0.42 6.73
C GLY A 57 -5.43 -0.74 5.25
N LEU A 58 -6.60 -1.21 4.83
CA LEU A 58 -6.94 -1.48 3.42
C LEU A 58 -7.76 -0.36 2.78
N LYS A 59 -7.88 0.80 3.44
CA LYS A 59 -8.58 1.93 2.85
C LYS A 59 -7.63 2.74 1.96
N PRO A 60 -8.16 3.37 0.90
CA PRO A 60 -7.42 4.40 0.17
C PRO A 60 -6.89 5.47 1.12
N PHE A 61 -5.64 5.91 0.91
CA PHE A 61 -4.97 6.87 1.78
C PHE A 61 -5.80 8.14 2.07
N PRO A 62 -6.53 8.74 1.11
CA PRO A 62 -7.36 9.91 1.39
C PRO A 62 -8.48 9.63 2.40
N ALA A 63 -9.06 8.42 2.39
CA ALA A 63 -10.05 8.03 3.38
C ALA A 63 -9.43 7.87 4.78
N VAL A 64 -8.12 7.56 4.89
CA VAL A 64 -7.45 7.46 6.20
C VAL A 64 -7.44 8.80 6.92
N ALA A 65 -7.20 9.90 6.21
CA ALA A 65 -7.21 11.24 6.80
C ALA A 65 -8.57 11.58 7.41
N GLU A 66 -9.66 11.25 6.70
CA GLU A 66 -11.03 11.41 7.21
C GLU A 66 -11.26 10.57 8.47
N GLN A 67 -10.75 9.33 8.47
CA GLN A 67 -10.92 8.42 9.61
C GLN A 67 -10.14 8.88 10.84
N VAL A 68 -8.96 9.51 10.67
CA VAL A 68 -8.25 10.15 11.79
C VAL A 68 -9.13 11.24 12.42
N GLU A 69 -9.77 12.09 11.61
CA GLU A 69 -10.64 13.15 12.12
C GLU A 69 -11.89 12.60 12.81
N VAL A 70 -12.51 11.55 12.26
CA VAL A 70 -13.64 10.84 12.88
C VAL A 70 -13.25 10.27 14.24
N GLU A 71 -12.11 9.61 14.35
CA GLU A 71 -11.65 9.03 15.62
C GLU A 71 -11.21 10.09 16.64
N LEU A 72 -10.61 11.20 16.19
CA LEU A 72 -10.35 12.37 17.05
C LEU A 72 -11.63 12.99 17.60
N ALA A 73 -12.67 13.12 16.77
CA ALA A 73 -13.96 13.64 17.19
C ALA A 73 -14.65 12.69 18.19
N ARG A 74 -14.61 11.37 17.95
CA ARG A 74 -15.10 10.35 18.88
C ARG A 74 -14.38 10.42 20.22
N TYR A 75 -13.05 10.51 20.21
CA TYR A 75 -12.25 10.67 21.42
C TYR A 75 -12.66 11.92 22.20
N ARG A 76 -12.77 13.09 21.55
CA ARG A 76 -13.21 14.34 22.20
C ARG A 76 -14.58 14.20 22.85
N ALA A 77 -15.54 13.60 22.16
CA ALA A 77 -16.88 13.36 22.71
C ALA A 77 -16.84 12.42 23.93
N SER A 78 -15.97 11.40 23.93
CA SER A 78 -15.79 10.52 25.08
C SER A 78 -15.16 11.22 26.28
N VAL A 79 -14.22 12.16 26.06
CA VAL A 79 -13.66 12.99 27.13
C VAL A 79 -14.70 13.96 27.69
N GLU A 80 -15.50 14.59 26.84
CA GLU A 80 -16.59 15.48 27.29
C GLU A 80 -17.64 14.74 28.13
N GLU A 81 -18.01 13.52 27.74
CA GLU A 81 -18.90 12.66 28.53
C GLU A 81 -18.27 12.28 29.87
N LEU A 82 -16.97 11.98 29.90
CA LEU A 82 -16.24 11.70 31.14
C LEU A 82 -16.26 12.91 32.08
N ASN A 83 -15.99 14.11 31.55
CA ASN A 83 -16.04 15.36 32.31
C ASN A 83 -17.44 15.63 32.85
N ARG A 84 -18.49 15.33 32.06
CA ARG A 84 -19.88 15.44 32.48
C ARG A 84 -20.24 14.49 33.62
N GLN A 85 -19.73 13.24 33.58
CA GLN A 85 -19.99 12.23 34.61
C GLN A 85 -19.25 12.50 35.92
N THR A 86 -18.00 12.99 35.82
CA THR A 86 -17.14 13.26 36.97
C THR A 86 -17.41 14.63 37.60
N GLY A 87 -17.96 15.58 36.83
CA GLY A 87 -18.15 16.96 37.26
C GLY A 87 -16.84 17.75 37.37
N ALA A 88 -15.76 17.22 36.80
CA ALA A 88 -14.42 17.81 36.79
C ALA A 88 -13.86 17.78 35.37
N ASP A 89 -12.93 18.68 35.07
CA ASP A 89 -12.17 18.63 33.82
C ASP A 89 -11.04 17.59 33.99
N VAL A 90 -11.31 16.37 33.55
CA VAL A 90 -10.40 15.22 33.65
C VAL A 90 -9.57 15.16 32.37
N ASP A 91 -8.26 15.37 32.50
CA ASP A 91 -7.31 15.09 31.42
C ASP A 91 -6.97 13.59 31.41
N PRO A 92 -7.35 12.81 30.38
CA PRO A 92 -7.02 11.39 30.30
C PRO A 92 -5.52 11.09 30.11
N LEU A 93 -4.70 12.12 29.91
CA LEU A 93 -3.25 12.02 29.80
C LEU A 93 -2.52 12.41 31.10
N ALA A 94 -3.23 12.95 32.10
CA ALA A 94 -2.66 13.28 33.40
C ALA A 94 -2.36 12.02 34.23
N ASP A 95 -1.46 12.14 35.21
CA ASP A 95 -1.12 11.03 36.10
C ASP A 95 -2.38 10.61 36.90
N PRO A 96 -2.76 9.32 36.90
CA PRO A 96 -3.89 8.82 37.69
C PRO A 96 -3.85 9.22 39.16
N SER A 97 -2.65 9.44 39.71
CA SER A 97 -2.41 9.89 41.08
C SER A 97 -2.94 11.29 41.37
N GLU A 98 -2.94 12.18 40.37
CA GLU A 98 -3.44 13.56 40.48
C GLU A 98 -4.98 13.62 40.47
N LEU A 99 -5.62 12.63 39.84
CA LEU A 99 -7.07 12.53 39.72
C LEU A 99 -7.75 11.95 40.97
N MET A 100 -7.04 11.23 41.83
CA MET A 100 -7.59 10.61 43.05
C MET A 100 -7.91 11.61 44.19
N GLY A 101 -7.56 12.89 44.06
CA GLY A 101 -7.79 13.92 45.08
C GLY A 101 -9.25 14.40 45.20
N SER A 102 -10.08 14.26 44.17
CA SER A 102 -11.48 14.72 44.18
C SER A 102 -12.45 13.56 44.40
N SER A 103 -13.13 13.53 45.54
CA SER A 103 -13.98 12.40 45.96
C SER A 103 -15.42 12.46 45.40
N THR A 104 -15.81 11.48 44.56
CA THR A 104 -17.22 11.07 44.34
C THR A 104 -17.28 9.71 43.66
N LYS A 105 -18.30 8.88 43.93
CA LYS A 105 -18.48 7.53 43.35
C LYS A 105 -18.43 7.47 41.80
N ASN A 106 -18.71 8.57 41.12
CA ASN A 106 -18.60 8.67 39.66
C ASN A 106 -17.14 8.63 39.17
N LEU A 107 -16.16 8.98 40.02
CA LEU A 107 -14.74 8.86 39.68
C LEU A 107 -14.31 7.40 39.50
N MET A 108 -14.88 6.43 40.22
CA MET A 108 -14.43 5.02 40.07
C MET A 108 -14.77 4.43 38.70
N SER A 109 -15.93 4.78 38.13
CA SER A 109 -16.29 4.39 36.76
C SER A 109 -15.50 5.18 35.70
N ALA A 110 -15.03 6.37 36.03
CA ALA A 110 -14.18 7.17 35.16
C ALA A 110 -12.73 6.65 35.18
N ILE A 111 -12.20 6.31 36.35
CA ILE A 111 -10.86 5.74 36.52
C ILE A 111 -10.69 4.44 35.73
N SER A 112 -11.75 3.63 35.59
CA SER A 112 -11.70 2.39 34.82
C SER A 112 -11.75 2.57 33.31
N SER A 113 -12.13 3.75 32.79
CA SER A 113 -12.18 4.09 31.36
C SER A 113 -10.99 4.94 30.89
N LEU A 114 -10.26 5.56 31.83
CA LEU A 114 -9.07 6.36 31.54
C LEU A 114 -8.00 5.59 30.74
N PRO A 115 -7.56 4.38 31.15
CA PRO A 115 -6.54 3.65 30.40
C PRO A 115 -6.93 3.40 28.93
N GLN A 116 -8.21 3.16 28.66
CA GLN A 116 -8.76 2.93 27.34
C GLN A 116 -8.75 4.22 26.50
N LEU A 117 -9.10 5.37 27.10
CA LEU A 117 -9.03 6.67 26.43
C LEU A 117 -7.58 7.09 26.15
N THR A 118 -6.66 6.85 27.08
CA THR A 118 -5.22 7.08 26.89
C THR A 118 -4.70 6.22 25.73
N GLU A 119 -5.02 4.93 25.70
CA GLU A 119 -4.60 4.03 24.63
C GLU A 119 -5.23 4.39 23.29
N GLN A 120 -6.52 4.74 23.27
CA GLN A 120 -7.22 5.22 22.07
C GLN A 120 -6.52 6.46 21.51
N LYS A 121 -6.21 7.45 22.35
CA LYS A 121 -5.48 8.65 21.95
C LYS A 121 -4.09 8.33 21.42
N ARG A 122 -3.37 7.40 22.06
CA ARG A 122 -2.03 6.96 21.63
C ARG A 122 -2.06 6.34 20.23
N VAL A 123 -3.06 5.49 19.94
CA VAL A 123 -3.27 4.89 18.61
C VAL A 123 -3.60 5.96 17.58
N ILE A 124 -4.50 6.89 17.90
CA ILE A 124 -4.85 8.01 17.01
C ILE A 124 -3.62 8.87 16.69
N ASP A 125 -2.82 9.22 17.70
CA ASP A 125 -1.62 10.03 17.52
C ASP A 125 -0.56 9.31 16.68
N LYS A 126 -0.38 8.01 16.90
CA LYS A 126 0.48 7.18 16.06
C LYS A 126 0.07 7.28 14.59
N HIS A 127 -1.21 7.07 14.27
CA HIS A 127 -1.67 7.09 12.88
C HIS A 127 -1.71 8.49 12.27
N THR A 128 -1.95 9.52 13.09
CA THR A 128 -1.81 10.93 12.67
C THR A 128 -0.37 11.19 12.24
N ASN A 129 0.63 10.83 13.07
CA ASN A 129 2.04 11.01 12.75
C ASN A 129 2.47 10.24 11.50
N LEU A 130 2.06 8.97 11.38
CA LEU A 130 2.35 8.13 10.21
C LEU A 130 1.75 8.72 8.93
N ALA A 131 0.49 9.15 8.98
CA ALA A 131 -0.17 9.75 7.82
C ALA A 131 0.43 11.11 7.45
N THR A 132 0.87 11.91 8.43
CA THR A 132 1.56 13.19 8.16
C THR A 132 2.91 12.97 7.50
N ALA A 133 3.72 12.05 8.02
CA ALA A 133 4.99 11.67 7.42
C ALA A 133 4.80 11.15 5.99
N LEU A 134 3.78 10.32 5.79
CA LEU A 134 3.44 9.77 4.48
C LEU A 134 3.01 10.86 3.49
N LEU A 135 2.15 11.79 3.92
CA LEU A 135 1.74 12.94 3.10
C LEU A 135 2.93 13.82 2.70
N GLY A 136 3.87 14.05 3.63
CA GLY A 136 5.11 14.77 3.35
C GLY A 136 5.94 14.08 2.26
N ALA A 137 6.13 12.76 2.37
CA ALA A 137 6.86 11.98 1.38
C ALA A 137 6.17 11.98 0.01
N ILE A 138 4.84 11.83 -0.04
CA ILE A 138 4.06 11.89 -1.29
C ILE A 138 4.28 13.22 -2.00
N LYS A 139 4.17 14.35 -1.28
CA LYS A 139 4.34 15.68 -1.86
C LYS A 139 5.76 15.93 -2.35
N THR A 140 6.76 15.63 -1.51
CA THR A 140 8.17 15.88 -1.85
C THR A 140 8.61 15.05 -3.06
N ARG A 141 8.09 13.83 -3.21
CA ARG A 141 8.43 12.92 -4.32
C ARG A 141 7.48 13.05 -5.52
N ALA A 142 6.39 13.81 -5.38
CA ALA A 142 5.29 13.88 -6.34
C ALA A 142 4.77 12.49 -6.77
N LEU A 143 4.56 11.60 -5.79
CA LEU A 143 4.17 10.20 -6.04
C LEU A 143 2.81 10.07 -6.74
N ASP A 144 1.94 11.08 -6.59
CA ASP A 144 0.69 11.20 -7.33
C ASP A 144 0.93 11.11 -8.84
N ARG A 145 1.93 11.83 -9.36
CA ARG A 145 2.26 11.83 -10.79
C ARG A 145 2.82 10.50 -11.28
N PHE A 146 3.64 9.84 -10.46
CA PHE A 146 4.17 8.52 -10.79
C PHE A 146 3.07 7.46 -10.80
N TYR A 147 2.13 7.54 -9.85
CA TYR A 147 0.96 6.66 -9.81
C TYR A 147 0.08 6.87 -11.05
N GLU A 148 -0.29 8.12 -11.37
CA GLU A 148 -1.12 8.47 -12.54
C GLU A 148 -0.52 7.92 -13.83
N LEU A 149 0.77 8.21 -14.06
CA LEU A 149 1.44 7.76 -15.27
C LEU A 149 1.60 6.23 -15.31
N ALA A 150 1.86 5.58 -14.17
CA ALA A 150 1.91 4.12 -14.11
C ALA A 150 0.56 3.48 -14.49
N GLU A 151 -0.56 4.04 -14.03
CA GLU A 151 -1.90 3.58 -14.40
C GLU A 151 -2.17 3.78 -15.90
N GLU A 152 -1.77 4.92 -16.47
CA GLU A 152 -1.87 5.16 -17.91
C GLU A 152 -1.04 4.15 -18.72
N LEU A 153 0.17 3.82 -18.27
CA LEU A 153 1.05 2.83 -18.91
C LEU A 153 0.48 1.41 -18.84
N VAL A 154 -0.18 1.07 -17.74
CA VAL A 154 -0.82 -0.25 -17.56
C VAL A 154 -2.09 -0.36 -18.38
N GLY A 155 -2.85 0.73 -18.47
CA GLY A 155 -4.02 0.84 -19.32
C GLY A 155 -3.72 1.00 -20.81
N GLY A 156 -2.45 0.99 -21.22
CA GLY A 156 -2.01 1.11 -22.61
C GLY A 156 -2.22 2.49 -23.23
N LYS A 157 -2.42 3.53 -22.41
CA LYS A 157 -2.61 4.94 -22.82
C LYS A 157 -1.31 5.75 -22.77
N GLY A 158 -0.36 5.33 -21.95
CA GLY A 158 0.96 5.96 -21.82
C GLY A 158 1.99 5.40 -22.82
N GLY A 159 3.03 6.19 -23.13
CA GLY A 159 4.10 5.81 -24.05
C GLY A 159 5.50 6.24 -23.59
N VAL A 160 6.53 5.87 -24.36
CA VAL A 160 7.94 6.09 -24.01
C VAL A 160 8.28 7.57 -23.79
N ASP A 161 7.67 8.49 -24.53
CA ASP A 161 7.96 9.92 -24.39
C ASP A 161 7.49 10.49 -23.04
N ALA A 162 6.37 10.00 -22.50
CA ALA A 162 5.90 10.38 -21.17
C ALA A 162 6.85 9.86 -20.08
N VAL A 163 7.36 8.63 -20.24
CA VAL A 163 8.39 8.06 -19.35
C VAL A 163 9.66 8.90 -19.40
N LEU A 164 10.19 9.19 -20.59
CA LEU A 164 11.41 9.99 -20.75
C LEU A 164 11.27 11.40 -20.17
N LYS A 165 10.07 12.00 -20.25
CA LYS A 165 9.77 13.27 -19.59
C LYS A 165 9.87 13.17 -18.06
N ALA A 166 9.35 12.09 -17.47
CA ALA A 166 9.46 11.84 -16.03
C ALA A 166 10.91 11.51 -15.59
N LEU A 167 11.73 11.01 -16.50
CA LEU A 167 13.16 10.74 -16.27
C LEU A 167 14.08 11.96 -16.44
N GLN A 168 13.55 13.16 -16.69
CA GLN A 168 14.39 14.35 -16.77
C GLN A 168 15.03 14.68 -15.39
N PRO A 169 16.27 15.22 -15.35
CA PRO A 169 16.93 15.58 -14.09
C PRO A 169 16.15 16.57 -13.23
N ALA A 170 15.45 17.52 -13.86
CA ALA A 170 14.61 18.50 -13.18
C ALA A 170 13.21 17.99 -12.80
N ALA A 171 12.80 16.81 -13.27
CA ALA A 171 11.52 16.22 -12.90
C ALA A 171 11.56 15.70 -11.45
N PRO A 172 10.45 15.83 -10.69
CA PRO A 172 10.39 15.37 -9.30
C PRO A 172 10.54 13.84 -9.18
N GLY A 173 10.66 13.37 -7.94
CA GLY A 173 10.78 11.94 -7.60
C GLY A 173 12.21 11.50 -7.32
N LEU A 174 12.34 10.42 -6.56
CA LEU A 174 13.62 9.80 -6.28
C LEU A 174 14.11 8.97 -7.48
N PRO A 175 15.43 8.67 -7.54
CA PRO A 175 15.97 7.73 -8.51
C PRO A 175 15.23 6.38 -8.55
N GLY A 176 14.79 5.87 -7.38
CA GLY A 176 13.99 4.64 -7.27
C GLY A 176 12.60 4.75 -7.90
N ASP A 177 11.89 5.88 -7.70
CA ASP A 177 10.56 6.14 -8.29
C ASP A 177 10.64 6.12 -9.82
N LYS A 178 11.68 6.78 -10.35
CA LYS A 178 11.99 6.88 -11.78
C LYS A 178 12.33 5.51 -12.39
N LEU A 179 13.17 4.72 -11.72
CA LEU A 179 13.50 3.36 -12.15
C LEU A 179 12.27 2.45 -12.17
N ARG A 180 11.44 2.52 -11.13
CA ARG A 180 10.20 1.72 -11.05
C ARG A 180 9.22 2.07 -12.15
N LEU A 181 9.03 3.36 -12.45
CA LEU A 181 8.20 3.80 -13.56
C LEU A 181 8.70 3.27 -14.91
N ALA A 182 10.01 3.33 -15.16
CA ALA A 182 10.62 2.78 -16.36
C ALA A 182 10.40 1.26 -16.48
N LEU A 183 10.50 0.52 -15.36
CA LEU A 183 10.21 -0.91 -15.30
C LEU A 183 8.73 -1.22 -15.55
N VAL A 184 7.81 -0.40 -15.04
CA VAL A 184 6.37 -0.55 -15.34
C VAL A 184 6.13 -0.43 -16.84
N TRP A 185 6.60 0.65 -17.48
CA TRP A 185 6.49 0.82 -18.94
C TRP A 185 7.08 -0.37 -19.70
N LEU A 186 8.29 -0.80 -19.34
CA LEU A 186 8.99 -1.89 -20.01
C LEU A 186 8.17 -3.20 -20.03
N LEU A 187 7.49 -3.48 -18.92
CA LEU A 187 6.75 -4.73 -18.73
C LEU A 187 5.32 -4.66 -19.26
N THR A 188 4.68 -3.48 -19.28
CA THR A 188 3.29 -3.32 -19.70
C THR A 188 3.11 -2.78 -21.11
N ALA A 189 4.15 -2.20 -21.72
CA ALA A 189 4.07 -1.67 -23.09
C ALA A 189 3.60 -2.73 -24.09
N GLN A 190 2.63 -2.33 -24.90
CA GLN A 190 2.05 -3.09 -26.01
C GLN A 190 1.96 -2.18 -27.25
N PRO A 191 2.65 -2.49 -28.36
CA PRO A 191 3.57 -3.63 -28.53
C PRO A 191 4.80 -3.53 -27.61
N ALA A 192 5.55 -4.62 -27.50
CA ALA A 192 6.78 -4.64 -26.70
C ALA A 192 7.76 -3.55 -27.18
N PRO A 193 8.50 -2.88 -26.26
CA PRO A 193 9.42 -1.80 -26.62
C PRO A 193 10.47 -2.24 -27.64
N GLN A 194 10.90 -1.30 -28.49
CA GLN A 194 12.02 -1.52 -29.41
C GLN A 194 13.37 -1.31 -28.72
N GLU A 195 14.44 -1.88 -29.28
CA GLU A 195 15.80 -1.78 -28.71
C GLU A 195 16.30 -0.33 -28.63
N ALA A 196 15.92 0.51 -29.60
CA ALA A 196 16.22 1.94 -29.56
C ALA A 196 15.47 2.69 -28.44
N GLU A 197 14.21 2.32 -28.17
CA GLU A 197 13.42 2.93 -27.09
C GLU A 197 13.94 2.52 -25.71
N ALA A 198 14.20 1.22 -25.53
CA ALA A 198 14.79 0.69 -24.31
C ALA A 198 16.15 1.34 -24.03
N GLY A 199 17.01 1.48 -25.04
CA GLY A 199 18.32 2.14 -24.92
C GLY A 199 18.22 3.62 -24.50
N ARG A 200 17.25 4.37 -25.03
CA ARG A 200 17.00 5.76 -24.61
C ARG A 200 16.59 5.87 -23.15
N VAL A 201 15.72 4.98 -22.69
CA VAL A 201 15.25 4.94 -21.29
C VAL A 201 16.38 4.54 -20.35
N GLU A 202 17.17 3.54 -20.73
CA GLU A 202 18.32 3.08 -19.97
C GLU A 202 19.40 4.17 -19.83
N GLU A 203 19.69 4.89 -20.91
CA GLU A 203 20.62 6.02 -20.89
C GLU A 203 20.11 7.18 -20.01
N ALA A 204 18.81 7.49 -20.11
CA ALA A 204 18.19 8.48 -19.23
C ALA A 204 18.32 8.08 -17.75
N LEU A 205 18.09 6.81 -17.39
CA LEU A 205 18.30 6.31 -16.03
C LEU A 205 19.77 6.46 -15.58
N ARG A 206 20.73 6.06 -16.43
CA ARG A 206 22.16 6.20 -16.12
C ARG A 206 22.58 7.65 -15.90
N SER A 207 22.05 8.57 -16.69
CA SER A 207 22.33 10.01 -16.55
C SER A 207 21.89 10.60 -15.20
N LEU A 208 20.92 9.94 -14.53
CA LEU A 208 20.46 10.28 -13.19
C LEU A 208 21.26 9.60 -12.07
N GLY A 209 22.30 8.84 -12.41
CA GLY A 209 23.06 8.02 -11.45
C GLY A 209 22.31 6.80 -10.92
N VAL A 210 21.24 6.37 -11.61
CA VAL A 210 20.49 5.15 -11.26
C VAL A 210 21.29 3.92 -11.68
N ASP A 211 21.32 2.91 -10.82
CA ASP A 211 21.80 1.58 -11.18
C ASP A 211 20.84 0.91 -12.18
N ALA A 212 21.23 0.90 -13.46
CA ALA A 212 20.41 0.38 -14.55
C ALA A 212 20.37 -1.16 -14.63
N ARG A 213 21.09 -1.90 -13.77
CA ARG A 213 21.15 -3.38 -13.84
C ARG A 213 19.79 -4.04 -13.74
N ALA A 214 18.92 -3.54 -12.85
CA ALA A 214 17.55 -4.03 -12.73
C ALA A 214 16.75 -3.85 -14.04
N PHE A 215 16.89 -2.70 -14.69
CA PHE A 215 16.25 -2.40 -15.97
C PHE A 215 16.79 -3.29 -17.09
N ALA A 216 18.11 -3.41 -17.22
CA ALA A 216 18.76 -4.25 -18.21
C ALA A 216 18.36 -5.73 -18.07
N TYR A 217 18.28 -6.23 -16.84
CA TYR A 217 17.82 -7.59 -16.58
C TYR A 217 16.35 -7.78 -16.97
N ALA A 218 15.46 -6.88 -16.54
CA ALA A 218 14.05 -6.93 -16.91
C ALA A 218 13.87 -6.86 -18.45
N TRP A 219 14.67 -6.05 -19.13
CA TRP A 219 14.64 -5.91 -20.59
C TRP A 219 15.05 -7.22 -21.27
N ARG A 220 16.14 -7.85 -20.82
CA ARG A 220 16.56 -9.17 -21.29
C ARG A 220 15.44 -10.20 -21.09
N MET A 221 14.82 -10.25 -19.92
CA MET A 221 13.72 -11.17 -19.62
C MET A 221 12.51 -10.93 -20.53
N ARG A 222 12.17 -9.66 -20.80
CA ARG A 222 11.07 -9.27 -21.69
C ARG A 222 11.33 -9.74 -23.12
N ARG A 223 12.55 -9.56 -23.64
CA ARG A 223 12.96 -10.03 -24.98
C ARG A 223 12.89 -11.56 -25.12
N LEU A 224 13.20 -12.27 -24.04
CA LEU A 224 13.12 -13.73 -23.99
C LEU A 224 11.70 -14.25 -23.72
N ASN A 225 10.70 -13.36 -23.63
CA ASN A 225 9.32 -13.68 -23.28
C ASN A 225 9.16 -14.36 -21.90
N LEU A 226 10.07 -14.10 -20.97
CA LEU A 226 10.10 -14.70 -19.63
C LEU A 226 9.39 -13.86 -18.56
N THR A 227 8.75 -12.74 -18.95
CA THR A 227 7.99 -11.86 -18.05
C THR A 227 6.50 -12.17 -18.03
N GLY A 228 6.09 -13.30 -18.63
CA GLY A 228 4.67 -13.62 -18.86
C GLY A 228 4.03 -12.80 -19.99
N LYS A 229 2.88 -13.26 -20.47
CA LYS A 229 2.03 -12.49 -21.38
C LYS A 229 1.13 -11.59 -20.53
N ALA A 230 1.12 -10.28 -20.83
CA ALA A 230 0.10 -9.39 -20.29
C ALA A 230 -1.23 -9.75 -20.94
N HIS A 231 -2.04 -10.54 -20.25
CA HIS A 231 -3.46 -10.65 -20.55
C HIS A 231 -4.16 -9.47 -19.87
N ALA A 232 -5.06 -8.79 -20.58
CA ALA A 232 -5.89 -7.75 -19.98
C ALA A 232 -6.68 -8.41 -18.84
N ALA A 233 -6.35 -8.09 -17.59
CA ALA A 233 -7.17 -8.53 -16.48
C ALA A 233 -8.52 -7.82 -16.59
N PRO A 234 -9.63 -8.49 -16.25
CA PRO A 234 -10.90 -7.80 -16.13
C PRO A 234 -10.74 -6.69 -15.07
N SER A 235 -11.13 -5.47 -15.40
CA SER A 235 -11.31 -4.40 -14.41
C SER A 235 -12.32 -4.87 -13.38
N VAL A 236 -12.03 -4.72 -12.08
CA VAL A 236 -13.08 -4.94 -11.08
C VAL A 236 -14.22 -3.95 -11.35
N ALA A 237 -15.41 -4.48 -11.66
CA ALA A 237 -16.60 -3.69 -11.85
C ALA A 237 -16.92 -2.90 -10.57
N GLU A 238 -17.02 -1.58 -10.70
CA GLU A 238 -17.86 -0.66 -9.91
C GLU A 238 -18.15 -1.06 -8.45
N GLY A 239 -17.13 -1.36 -7.65
CA GLY A 239 -17.32 -1.85 -6.27
C GLY A 239 -16.57 -1.09 -5.19
N LEU A 240 -15.48 -0.40 -5.56
CA LEU A 240 -14.72 0.48 -4.66
C LEU A 240 -15.26 1.92 -4.67
N VAL A 241 -16.00 2.29 -5.72
CA VAL A 241 -16.60 3.62 -5.91
C VAL A 241 -17.72 3.91 -4.87
N SER A 242 -18.27 2.88 -4.22
CA SER A 242 -19.30 3.08 -3.18
C SER A 242 -18.75 3.65 -1.85
N LEU A 243 -17.44 3.79 -1.69
CA LEU A 243 -16.86 4.56 -0.58
C LEU A 243 -16.70 6.06 -0.91
N GLY A 244 -17.05 6.49 -2.14
CA GLY A 244 -16.89 7.87 -2.64
C GLY A 244 -18.16 8.74 -2.64
N ALA A 245 -19.29 8.23 -2.15
CA ALA A 245 -20.55 8.98 -2.09
C ALA A 245 -20.56 10.14 -1.06
N GLY A 246 -19.45 10.37 -0.33
CA GLY A 246 -19.26 11.50 0.59
C GLY A 246 -18.48 12.69 0.02
N SER A 247 -18.15 12.68 -1.28
CA SER A 247 -17.19 13.63 -1.86
C SER A 247 -17.61 15.11 -1.94
N ALA A 248 -18.83 15.45 -1.52
CA ALA A 248 -19.27 16.85 -1.40
C ALA A 248 -18.94 17.48 -0.02
N GLN A 249 -18.72 16.68 1.03
CA GLN A 249 -18.34 17.17 2.37
C GLN A 249 -16.82 17.25 2.60
N LEU A 250 -16.02 16.71 1.67
CA LEU A 250 -14.56 16.58 1.75
C LEU A 250 -13.80 17.92 1.82
N GLY A 251 -14.40 19.02 1.35
CA GLY A 251 -13.76 20.34 1.34
C GLY A 251 -13.75 21.09 2.68
N ASN A 252 -14.68 20.77 3.59
CA ASN A 252 -14.90 21.56 4.81
C ASN A 252 -14.29 20.94 6.08
N LEU A 253 -13.92 19.65 6.07
CA LEU A 253 -13.45 18.93 7.26
C LEU A 253 -11.91 18.82 7.33
N LEU A 254 -11.25 18.59 6.19
CA LEU A 254 -9.80 18.37 6.09
C LEU A 254 -8.89 19.58 6.42
N GLY A 255 -9.46 20.72 6.82
CA GLY A 255 -8.74 21.99 6.99
C GLY A 255 -7.90 22.10 8.27
N SER A 256 -8.14 21.28 9.29
CA SER A 256 -7.58 21.51 10.64
C SER A 256 -6.39 20.62 11.03
N THR A 257 -6.27 19.40 10.49
CA THR A 257 -5.23 18.44 10.90
C THR A 257 -4.19 18.15 9.82
N PHE A 258 -4.60 18.09 8.54
CA PHE A 258 -3.71 17.82 7.40
C PHE A 258 -3.50 19.02 6.45
N GLY A 259 -4.20 20.15 6.72
CA GLY A 259 -4.10 21.41 5.99
C GLY A 259 -4.60 21.36 4.53
N GLN A 260 -4.51 22.49 3.83
CA GLN A 260 -4.98 22.66 2.44
C GLN A 260 -4.33 21.71 1.42
N GLY A 261 -3.27 20.98 1.78
CA GLY A 261 -2.49 20.16 0.86
C GLY A 261 -3.13 18.83 0.43
N LEU A 262 -4.16 18.35 1.12
CA LEU A 262 -4.94 17.19 0.66
C LEU A 262 -6.01 17.58 -0.37
N SER A 263 -6.48 18.83 -0.40
CA SER A 263 -7.52 19.30 -1.34
C SER A 263 -7.09 19.27 -2.81
N SER A 264 -5.77 19.38 -3.07
CA SER A 264 -5.18 19.19 -4.40
C SER A 264 -5.04 17.71 -4.77
N LEU A 265 -4.80 16.84 -3.79
CA LEU A 265 -4.66 15.40 -4.00
C LEU A 265 -6.03 14.73 -4.22
N THR A 266 -7.09 15.19 -3.55
CA THR A 266 -8.44 14.61 -3.67
C THR A 266 -9.08 14.81 -5.05
N LYS A 267 -8.70 15.86 -5.78
CA LYS A 267 -9.15 16.09 -7.17
C LYS A 267 -8.48 15.13 -8.17
N GLY A 268 -7.21 14.75 -7.97
CA GLY A 268 -6.53 13.70 -8.74
C GLY A 268 -7.02 12.30 -8.37
N VAL A 269 -7.24 12.05 -7.07
CA VAL A 269 -7.61 10.74 -6.51
C VAL A 269 -8.90 10.15 -7.06
N LYS A 270 -9.91 10.97 -7.40
CA LYS A 270 -11.14 10.43 -8.01
C LYS A 270 -10.88 9.73 -9.35
N SER A 271 -9.84 10.15 -10.08
CA SER A 271 -9.34 9.44 -11.26
C SER A 271 -8.48 8.23 -10.89
N LEU A 272 -7.76 8.29 -9.76
CA LEU A 272 -6.86 7.23 -9.28
C LEU A 272 -7.56 5.97 -8.76
N LEU A 273 -8.78 6.12 -8.23
CA LEU A 273 -9.58 5.02 -7.65
C LEU A 273 -10.49 4.31 -8.66
N ALA A 274 -10.57 4.82 -9.88
CA ALA A 274 -11.45 4.28 -10.93
C ALA A 274 -10.82 3.10 -11.71
N GLY A 275 -9.58 2.71 -11.38
CA GLY A 275 -8.74 1.85 -12.22
C GLY A 275 -8.17 0.59 -11.58
N GLU A 276 -8.54 0.22 -10.34
CA GLU A 276 -7.93 -0.95 -9.71
C GLU A 276 -8.12 -2.21 -10.57
N GLN A 277 -7.01 -2.73 -11.10
CA GLN A 277 -6.96 -4.00 -11.81
C GLN A 277 -6.80 -5.11 -10.78
N GLN A 278 -7.57 -6.19 -10.94
CA GLN A 278 -7.42 -7.37 -10.08
C GLN A 278 -6.02 -7.96 -10.29
N ALA A 279 -5.29 -8.25 -9.21
CA ALA A 279 -3.94 -8.79 -9.31
C ALA A 279 -3.96 -10.14 -10.06
N ALA A 280 -2.92 -10.40 -10.86
CA ALA A 280 -2.83 -11.63 -11.67
C ALA A 280 -2.99 -12.91 -10.84
N VAL A 281 -2.44 -12.91 -9.60
CA VAL A 281 -2.61 -14.02 -8.65
C VAL A 281 -4.07 -14.24 -8.26
N THR A 282 -4.84 -13.17 -8.08
CA THR A 282 -6.27 -13.24 -7.76
C THR A 282 -7.07 -13.77 -8.94
N VAL A 283 -6.75 -13.32 -10.16
CA VAL A 283 -7.36 -13.85 -11.40
C VAL A 283 -7.09 -15.35 -11.56
N ALA A 284 -5.86 -15.79 -11.33
CA ALA A 284 -5.50 -17.20 -11.38
C ALA A 284 -6.21 -18.01 -10.29
N LEU A 285 -6.22 -17.53 -9.05
CA LEU A 285 -6.86 -18.21 -7.93
C LEU A 285 -8.37 -18.35 -8.13
N GLU A 286 -9.04 -17.30 -8.60
CA GLU A 286 -10.48 -17.33 -8.89
C GLU A 286 -10.84 -18.45 -9.88
N ALA A 287 -10.08 -18.57 -10.97
CA ALA A 287 -10.28 -19.62 -11.97
C ALA A 287 -10.12 -21.02 -11.38
N LEU A 288 -9.08 -21.22 -10.56
CA LEU A 288 -8.81 -22.49 -9.88
C LEU A 288 -9.90 -22.83 -8.86
N MET A 289 -10.28 -21.86 -8.03
CA MET A 289 -11.25 -22.07 -6.93
C MET A 289 -12.68 -22.27 -7.42
N ASP A 290 -13.07 -21.69 -8.56
CA ASP A 290 -14.40 -21.90 -9.13
C ASP A 290 -14.45 -23.04 -10.16
N SER A 291 -13.33 -23.74 -10.36
CA SER A 291 -13.19 -24.81 -11.37
C SER A 291 -13.59 -24.33 -12.77
N ARG A 292 -13.19 -23.11 -13.12
CA ARG A 292 -13.39 -22.50 -14.44
C ARG A 292 -12.02 -22.38 -15.11
N PRO A 293 -11.63 -23.36 -15.94
CA PRO A 293 -10.34 -23.31 -16.63
C PRO A 293 -10.24 -22.00 -17.42
N ARG A 294 -9.15 -21.26 -17.18
CA ARG A 294 -8.72 -20.17 -18.04
C ARG A 294 -7.36 -20.52 -18.67
N PRO A 295 -7.02 -20.00 -19.85
CA PRO A 295 -5.74 -20.28 -20.53
C PRO A 295 -4.51 -20.09 -19.62
N GLU A 296 -4.57 -19.15 -18.68
CA GLU A 296 -3.51 -18.86 -17.72
C GLU A 296 -3.29 -20.01 -16.71
N THR A 297 -4.35 -20.75 -16.37
CA THR A 297 -4.34 -21.84 -15.39
C THR A 297 -4.16 -23.23 -16.00
N GLU A 298 -4.34 -23.38 -17.31
CA GLU A 298 -4.21 -24.68 -18.00
C GLU A 298 -2.80 -25.28 -17.90
N SER A 299 -1.79 -24.42 -17.80
CA SER A 299 -0.38 -24.83 -17.68
C SER A 299 0.04 -25.22 -16.26
N PHE A 300 -0.84 -25.08 -15.27
CA PHE A 300 -0.49 -25.32 -13.87
C PHE A 300 -0.36 -26.82 -13.60
N LEU A 301 0.63 -27.20 -12.80
CA LEU A 301 0.80 -28.58 -12.36
C LEU A 301 -0.19 -28.88 -11.22
N LEU A 302 -1.03 -29.90 -11.40
CA LEU A 302 -1.93 -30.40 -10.36
C LEU A 302 -1.34 -31.66 -9.73
N LEU A 303 -1.17 -31.62 -8.41
CA LEU A 303 -0.64 -32.73 -7.60
C LEU A 303 -1.62 -33.03 -6.46
N ASP A 304 -2.10 -34.28 -6.40
CA ASP A 304 -2.85 -34.79 -5.25
C ASP A 304 -1.94 -35.67 -4.36
N PRO A 305 -1.60 -35.23 -3.14
CA PRO A 305 -0.81 -36.02 -2.19
C PRO A 305 -1.43 -37.37 -1.80
N ARG A 306 -2.75 -37.53 -1.98
CA ARG A 306 -3.48 -38.78 -1.73
C ARG A 306 -3.67 -39.61 -3.00
N GLY A 307 -3.39 -39.04 -4.16
CA GLY A 307 -3.48 -39.69 -5.46
C GLY A 307 -2.36 -40.71 -5.67
N GLN A 308 -2.57 -41.62 -6.63
CA GLN A 308 -1.50 -42.55 -7.03
C GLN A 308 -0.41 -41.81 -7.82
N PRO A 309 0.88 -42.05 -7.52
CA PRO A 309 1.97 -41.44 -8.28
C PRO A 309 1.86 -41.74 -9.78
N GLY A 310 2.00 -40.71 -10.61
CA GLY A 310 1.98 -40.84 -12.08
C GLY A 310 0.59 -40.86 -12.71
N GLN A 311 -0.50 -40.83 -11.92
CA GLN A 311 -1.83 -40.60 -12.48
C GLN A 311 -2.15 -39.11 -12.60
N PRO A 312 -2.82 -38.69 -13.69
CA PRO A 312 -3.28 -37.31 -13.84
C PRO A 312 -4.26 -36.97 -12.72
N THR A 313 -4.00 -35.87 -12.02
CA THR A 313 -4.88 -35.37 -10.96
C THR A 313 -6.07 -34.67 -11.60
N HIS A 314 -7.27 -35.18 -11.35
CA HIS A 314 -8.51 -34.53 -11.73
C HIS A 314 -9.18 -33.94 -10.51
N VAL A 315 -9.28 -32.62 -10.47
CA VAL A 315 -10.05 -31.92 -9.44
C VAL A 315 -11.44 -31.67 -10.00
N SER A 316 -12.47 -32.19 -9.33
CA SER A 316 -13.86 -31.94 -9.65
C SER A 316 -14.51 -31.07 -8.57
N GLY A 317 -15.01 -29.91 -8.97
CA GLY A 317 -15.76 -28.99 -8.11
C GLY A 317 -14.91 -27.89 -7.46
N GLY A 318 -15.57 -26.79 -7.12
CA GLY A 318 -14.92 -25.60 -6.60
C GLY A 318 -14.41 -25.75 -5.16
N PHE A 319 -13.36 -24.99 -4.84
CA PHE A 319 -12.77 -24.93 -3.51
C PHE A 319 -13.39 -23.79 -2.69
N ARG A 320 -13.44 -23.98 -1.37
CA ARG A 320 -13.84 -22.95 -0.39
C ARG A 320 -12.65 -22.29 0.29
N GLU A 321 -11.57 -23.05 0.43
CA GLU A 321 -10.37 -22.65 1.13
C GLU A 321 -9.17 -22.80 0.22
N ALA A 322 -8.23 -21.86 0.30
CA ALA A 322 -6.97 -21.93 -0.42
C ALA A 322 -5.82 -21.35 0.40
N ILE A 323 -4.64 -21.92 0.21
CA ILE A 323 -3.37 -21.35 0.66
C ILE A 323 -2.60 -20.95 -0.60
N VAL A 324 -2.30 -19.67 -0.74
CA VAL A 324 -1.49 -19.12 -1.84
C VAL A 324 -0.12 -18.78 -1.29
N PHE A 325 0.93 -19.33 -1.89
CA PHE A 325 2.31 -19.07 -1.47
C PHE A 325 3.16 -18.54 -2.63
N MET A 326 3.55 -17.28 -2.55
CA MET A 326 4.39 -16.64 -3.56
C MET A 326 5.87 -16.98 -3.35
N LEU A 327 6.48 -17.62 -4.35
CA LEU A 327 7.92 -17.93 -4.36
C LEU A 327 8.69 -16.78 -5.01
N GLY A 328 9.69 -16.23 -4.31
CA GLY A 328 10.53 -15.14 -4.80
C GLY A 328 10.09 -13.75 -4.35
N GLY A 329 8.96 -13.65 -3.64
CA GLY A 329 8.49 -12.41 -3.03
C GLY A 329 7.00 -12.17 -3.28
N GLY A 330 6.33 -11.65 -2.26
CA GLY A 330 4.96 -11.22 -2.26
C GLY A 330 4.85 -9.73 -1.92
N ASN A 331 3.65 -9.17 -2.00
CA ASN A 331 3.38 -7.79 -1.59
C ASN A 331 1.98 -7.64 -0.99
N TYR A 332 1.74 -6.53 -0.29
CA TYR A 332 0.44 -6.28 0.32
C TYR A 332 -0.69 -6.05 -0.69
N LEU A 333 -0.40 -5.58 -1.91
CA LEU A 333 -1.42 -5.38 -2.95
C LEU A 333 -2.03 -6.71 -3.41
N GLU A 334 -1.20 -7.75 -3.55
CA GLU A 334 -1.65 -9.11 -3.86
C GLU A 334 -2.51 -9.67 -2.72
N ALA A 335 -2.05 -9.54 -1.47
CA ALA A 335 -2.81 -9.96 -0.29
C ALA A 335 -4.17 -9.23 -0.20
N GLU A 336 -4.18 -7.93 -0.45
CA GLU A 336 -5.38 -7.08 -0.45
C GLU A 336 -6.34 -7.47 -1.58
N SER A 337 -5.84 -7.67 -2.79
CA SER A 337 -6.63 -8.10 -3.95
C SER A 337 -7.30 -9.45 -3.68
N LEU A 338 -6.56 -10.42 -3.11
CA LEU A 338 -7.07 -11.73 -2.73
C LEU A 338 -8.14 -11.64 -1.63
N ALA A 339 -7.88 -10.89 -0.56
CA ALA A 339 -8.82 -10.70 0.54
C ALA A 339 -10.12 -10.02 0.08
N CYS A 340 -9.99 -8.99 -0.77
CA CYS A 340 -11.13 -8.26 -1.34
C CYS A 340 -12.00 -9.18 -2.19
N TRP A 341 -11.41 -9.93 -3.13
CA TRP A 341 -12.13 -10.92 -3.93
C TRP A 341 -12.77 -12.01 -3.06
N ALA A 342 -12.02 -12.61 -2.15
CA ALA A 342 -12.48 -13.71 -1.31
C ALA A 342 -13.70 -13.32 -0.45
N SER A 343 -13.73 -12.09 0.07
CA SER A 343 -14.86 -11.58 0.87
C SER A 343 -16.15 -11.37 0.07
N ARG A 344 -16.04 -11.17 -1.25
CA ARG A 344 -17.16 -10.84 -2.16
C ARG A 344 -17.55 -12.02 -3.05
N ALA A 345 -16.73 -13.08 -3.06
CA ALA A 345 -16.93 -14.26 -3.88
C ALA A 345 -18.33 -14.86 -3.70
N GLN A 346 -18.90 -15.35 -4.79
CA GLN A 346 -20.22 -15.97 -4.82
C GLN A 346 -20.09 -17.48 -5.08
N PRO A 347 -21.00 -18.33 -4.55
CA PRO A 347 -22.21 -17.99 -3.77
C PRO A 347 -21.96 -17.69 -2.28
N ALA A 348 -20.74 -17.87 -1.79
CA ALA A 348 -20.36 -17.57 -0.41
C ALA A 348 -18.91 -17.08 -0.36
N PRO A 349 -18.55 -16.27 0.64
CA PRO A 349 -17.18 -15.85 0.87
C PRO A 349 -16.22 -17.04 0.93
N LYS A 350 -15.03 -16.89 0.36
CA LYS A 350 -13.97 -17.88 0.36
C LYS A 350 -12.97 -17.56 1.47
N HIS A 351 -12.26 -18.57 1.96
CA HIS A 351 -11.18 -18.40 2.92
C HIS A 351 -9.84 -18.54 2.21
N VAL A 352 -9.04 -17.48 2.18
CA VAL A 352 -7.74 -17.47 1.50
C VAL A 352 -6.67 -17.07 2.49
N VAL A 353 -5.65 -17.93 2.63
CA VAL A 353 -4.43 -17.62 3.37
C VAL A 353 -3.35 -17.27 2.36
N TYR A 354 -2.85 -16.05 2.41
CA TYR A 354 -1.75 -15.60 1.57
C TYR A 354 -0.43 -15.65 2.34
N GLY A 355 0.60 -16.20 1.70
CA GLY A 355 1.96 -16.24 2.17
C GLY A 355 2.94 -15.96 1.04
N ALA A 356 4.17 -15.61 1.42
CA ALA A 356 5.25 -15.40 0.48
C ALA A 356 6.58 -15.74 1.16
N THR A 357 7.63 -15.95 0.37
CA THR A 357 8.99 -16.08 0.91
C THR A 357 9.44 -14.82 1.65
N ASP A 358 9.02 -13.64 1.17
CA ASP A 358 9.18 -12.36 1.83
C ASP A 358 8.10 -11.38 1.33
N LEU A 359 7.77 -10.35 2.11
CA LEU A 359 6.88 -9.26 1.69
C LEU A 359 7.73 -8.06 1.29
N LEU A 360 7.85 -7.84 -0.01
CA LEU A 360 8.78 -6.88 -0.59
C LEU A 360 8.12 -5.53 -0.85
N SER A 361 8.84 -4.45 -0.56
CA SER A 361 8.57 -3.13 -1.15
C SER A 361 9.01 -3.10 -2.62
N GLY A 362 8.61 -2.05 -3.35
CA GLY A 362 9.06 -1.87 -4.73
C GLY A 362 10.59 -1.73 -4.83
N ASP A 363 11.22 -1.06 -3.87
CA ASP A 363 12.67 -0.87 -3.85
C ASP A 363 13.41 -2.18 -3.58
N GLU A 364 12.91 -3.02 -2.67
CA GLU A 364 13.50 -4.33 -2.37
C GLU A 364 13.39 -5.27 -3.59
N PHE A 365 12.24 -5.25 -4.28
CA PHE A 365 12.07 -6.02 -5.50
C PHE A 365 13.05 -5.58 -6.61
N VAL A 366 13.23 -4.26 -6.78
CA VAL A 366 14.22 -3.73 -7.73
C VAL A 366 15.65 -4.15 -7.37
N GLN A 367 16.00 -4.16 -6.08
CA GLN A 367 17.30 -4.65 -5.62
C GLN A 367 17.51 -6.13 -5.94
N GLN A 368 16.48 -6.97 -5.80
CA GLN A 368 16.56 -8.38 -6.20
C GLN A 368 16.79 -8.52 -7.72
N LEU A 369 16.13 -7.72 -8.56
CA LEU A 369 16.38 -7.71 -10.00
C LEU A 369 17.83 -7.34 -10.33
N ALA A 370 18.40 -6.33 -9.64
CA ALA A 370 19.80 -5.93 -9.82
C ALA A 370 20.77 -7.05 -9.39
N GLN A 371 20.47 -7.79 -8.33
CA GLN A 371 21.26 -8.94 -7.89
C GLN A 371 21.21 -10.07 -8.92
N LEU A 372 20.03 -10.38 -9.47
CA LEU A 372 19.88 -11.38 -10.54
C LEU A 372 20.63 -10.97 -11.81
N ALA A 373 20.64 -9.68 -12.13
CA ALA A 373 21.45 -9.14 -13.22
C ALA A 373 22.94 -9.47 -13.04
N ALA A 374 23.47 -9.18 -11.84
CA ALA A 374 24.87 -9.45 -11.50
C ALA A 374 25.20 -10.96 -11.55
N MET A 375 24.32 -11.82 -11.04
CA MET A 375 24.51 -13.28 -11.03
C MET A 375 24.43 -13.89 -12.43
N SER A 376 23.62 -13.32 -13.32
CA SER A 376 23.41 -13.82 -14.69
C SER A 376 24.43 -13.28 -15.71
N GLY A 377 25.41 -12.47 -15.27
CA GLY A 377 26.35 -11.78 -16.14
C GLY A 377 25.72 -10.70 -17.01
N THR A 378 24.53 -10.21 -16.63
CA THR A 378 23.85 -9.09 -17.28
C THR A 378 24.28 -7.81 -16.55
N GLY A 379 25.47 -7.30 -16.88
CA GLY A 379 26.09 -6.14 -16.22
C GLY A 379 26.27 -4.96 -17.16
#